data_AF-A0A452XEE3-F1
#
_entry.id   AF-A0A452XEE3-F1
#
_cell.length_a   1.000
_cell.length_b   1.000
_cell.length_c   1.000
_cell.angle_alpha   90.00
_cell.angle_beta   90.00
_cell.angle_gamma   90.00
#
_symmetry.space_group_name_H-M   'P 1'
#
loop_
_entity.id
_entity.type
_entity.pdbx_description
1 polymer ?
#
loop_
_entity_poly.entity_id
_entity_poly.type
_entity_poly.pdbx_seq_one_letter_code
_entity_poly.pdbx_strand_id
1 'polypeptide(L)' 'IGRVVSVGDGIARVYGLNEIQAGEMVEFASGVKGIALNLENENVGLIGLGRCPII' A
#
# COMPACT_ATOMS: atom_id res chain seq x y z
N ILE A 1 8.10 2.37 8.22
CA ILE A 1 8.62 2.38 6.83
C ILE A 1 8.30 1.02 6.23
N GLY A 2 7.44 0.96 5.21
CA GLY A 2 7.05 -0.29 4.55
C GLY A 2 7.78 -0.47 3.21
N ARG A 3 7.89 -1.71 2.73
CA ARG A 3 8.49 -2.04 1.44
C ARG A 3 7.47 -2.71 0.52
N VAL A 4 7.32 -2.19 -0.70
CA VAL A 4 6.51 -2.82 -1.74
C VAL A 4 7.16 -4.13 -2.17
N VAL A 5 6.42 -5.23 -2.04
CA VAL A 5 6.85 -6.59 -2.41
C VAL A 5 6.36 -6.91 -3.83
N SER A 6 5.13 -6.52 -4.17
CA SER A 6 4.54 -6.75 -5.49
C SER A 6 3.44 -5.73 -5.78
N VAL A 7 3.18 -5.50 -7.06
CA VAL A 7 2.07 -4.69 -7.55
C VAL A 7 1.32 -5.48 -8.61
N GLY A 8 0.01 -5.60 -8.46
CA GLY A 8 -0.87 -6.27 -9.42
C GLY A 8 -2.28 -5.69 -9.34
N ASP A 9 -2.95 -5.52 -10.48
CA ASP A 9 -4.33 -5.01 -10.56
C ASP A 9 -4.58 -3.68 -9.81
N GLY A 10 -3.55 -2.82 -9.72
CA GLY A 10 -3.62 -1.55 -8.99
C GLY A 10 -3.49 -1.68 -7.46
N ILE A 11 -3.22 -2.88 -6.95
CA ILE A 11 -2.99 -3.19 -5.54
C ILE A 11 -1.50 -3.44 -5.31
N ALA A 12 -0.90 -2.65 -4.43
CA ALA A 12 0.45 -2.86 -3.94
C ALA A 12 0.42 -3.68 -2.65
N ARG A 13 1.18 -4.78 -2.60
CA ARG A 13 1.44 -5.51 -1.36
C ARG A 13 2.67 -4.93 -0.69
N VAL A 14 2.52 -4.52 0.55
CA VAL A 14 3.57 -3.86 1.33
C VAL A 14 3.84 -4.61 2.62
N TYR A 15 5.12 -4.88 2.88
CA TYR A 15 5.60 -5.51 4.10
C TYR A 15 6.11 -4.45 5.09
N GLY A 16 5.98 -4.70 6.40
CA GLY A 16 6.55 -3.85 7.45
C GLY A 16 5.68 -2.65 7.87
N LEU A 17 4.39 -2.69 7.56
CA LEU A 17 3.39 -1.73 8.05
C LEU A 17 2.55 -2.35 9.18
N ASN A 18 3.21 -2.82 10.25
CA ASN A 18 2.54 -3.57 11.34
C ASN A 18 1.59 -2.72 12.19
N GLU A 19 1.76 -1.39 12.18
CA GLU A 19 0.94 -0.45 12.96
C GLU A 19 -0.19 0.18 12.14
N ILE A 20 -0.28 -0.12 10.84
CA ILE A 20 -1.28 0.51 9.97
C ILE A 20 -2.65 -0.17 10.14
N GLN A 21 -3.69 0.65 10.15
CA GLN A 21 -5.08 0.20 10.21
C GLN A 21 -5.70 0.16 8.81
N ALA A 22 -6.67 -0.74 8.61
CA ALA A 22 -7.47 -0.75 7.39
C ALA A 22 -8.25 0.58 7.29
N GLY A 23 -8.22 1.20 6.12
CA GLY A 23 -8.81 2.51 5.86
C GLY A 23 -7.85 3.69 6.06
N GLU A 24 -6.63 3.47 6.57
CA GLU A 24 -5.66 4.56 6.68
C GLU A 24 -5.11 4.99 5.34
N MET A 25 -4.83 6.29 5.25
CA MET A 25 -4.21 6.89 4.09
C MET A 25 -2.71 6.70 4.13
N VAL A 26 -2.16 6.24 3.03
CA VAL A 26 -0.72 6.07 2.82
C VAL A 26 -0.25 6.96 1.70
N GLU A 27 1.02 7.36 1.76
CA GLU A 27 1.69 8.07 0.69
C GLU A 27 2.89 7.24 0.24
N PHE A 28 2.93 6.93 -1.06
CA PHE A 28 4.05 6.27 -1.68
C PHE A 28 5.17 7.26 -1.96
N ALA A 29 6.40 6.78 -2.09
CA ALA A 29 7.56 7.63 -2.40
C ALA A 29 7.41 8.39 -3.73
N SER A 30 6.59 7.89 -4.65
CA SER A 30 6.22 8.54 -5.90
C SER A 30 5.24 9.71 -5.75
N GLY A 31 4.75 9.99 -4.54
CA GLY A 31 3.72 11.00 -4.26
C GLY A 31 2.29 10.52 -4.55
N VAL A 32 2.13 9.26 -4.98
CA VAL A 32 0.81 8.64 -5.10
C VAL A 32 0.24 8.41 -3.71
N LYS A 33 -1.04 8.72 -3.51
CA LYS A 33 -1.75 8.38 -2.28
C LYS A 33 -2.48 7.06 -2.44
N GLY A 34 -2.62 6.32 -1.37
CA GLY A 34 -3.39 5.09 -1.36
C GLY A 34 -4.15 4.89 -0.07
N ILE A 35 -4.93 3.82 -0.02
CA ILE A 35 -5.65 3.41 1.18
C ILE A 35 -5.29 1.95 1.50
N ALA A 36 -5.06 1.67 2.78
CA ALA A 36 -4.90 0.31 3.26
C ALA A 36 -6.25 -0.43 3.24
N LEU A 37 -6.35 -1.51 2.46
CA LEU A 37 -7.59 -2.28 2.31
C LEU A 37 -7.62 -3.54 3.17
N ASN A 38 -6.51 -4.29 3.22
CA ASN A 38 -6.45 -5.57 3.90
C ASN A 38 -5.17 -5.68 4.72
N LEU A 39 -5.31 -6.07 5.99
CA LEU A 39 -4.20 -6.34 6.90
C LEU A 39 -4.09 -7.86 7.06
N GLU A 40 -3.21 -8.47 6.27
CA GLU A 40 -2.72 -9.81 6.62
C GLU A 40 -1.60 -9.66 7.65
N ASN A 41 -1.40 -10.68 8.48
CA ASN A 41 -0.48 -10.64 9.62
C ASN A 41 0.97 -10.24 9.24
N GLU A 42 1.35 -10.44 7.97
CA GLU A 42 2.67 -10.12 7.43
C GLU A 42 2.63 -9.04 6.34
N ASN A 43 1.48 -8.82 5.69
CA ASN A 43 1.39 -8.00 4.47
C ASN A 43 0.16 -7.09 4.50
N VAL A 44 0.32 -5.88 3.98
CA VAL A 44 -0.75 -4.93 3.82
C VAL A 44 -1.05 -4.71 2.34
N GLY A 45 -2.31 -4.88 1.95
CA GLY A 45 -2.79 -4.51 0.63
C GLY A 45 -3.12 -3.02 0.59
N LEU A 46 -2.44 -2.27 -0.27
CA LEU A 46 -2.67 -0.85 -0.50
C LEU A 46 -3.23 -0.64 -1.90
N ILE A 47 -4.33 0.09 -2.03
CA ILE A 47 -4.84 0.52 -3.34
C ILE A 47 -4.32 1.91 -3.67
N GLY A 48 -3.71 2.07 -4.85
CA GLY A 48 -3.26 3.38 -5.33
C GLY A 48 -4.43 4.21 -5.86
N LEU A 49 -4.62 5.41 -5.31
CA LEU A 49 -5.57 6.41 -5.82
C LEU A 49 -4.86 7.25 -6.89
N GLY A 50 -4.57 6.64 -8.05
CA GLY A 50 -3.93 7.34 -9.15
C GLY A 50 -3.72 6.47 -10.39
N ARG A 51 -3.60 7.10 -11.57
CA ARG A 51 -3.21 6.44 -12.83
C ARG A 51 -1.70 6.29 -13.00
N CYS A 52 -0.92 6.79 -12.05
CA CYS A 52 0.53 6.74 -12.08
C CYS A 52 1.02 5.41 -11.49
N PRO A 53 2.13 4.84 -12.00
CA PRO A 53 2.70 3.64 -11.42
C PRO A 53 2.99 3.87 -9.93
N ILE A 54 2.64 2.88 -9.12
CA ILE A 54 2.68 2.92 -7.64
C ILE A 54 4.12 2.73 -7.10
N ILE A 55 5.11 2.72 -8.01
CA ILE A 55 6.54 2.52 -7.77
C ILE A 55 7.34 3.77 -8.12
#